data_AF-A0AAE3UCM9-F1
#
_entry.id   AF-A0AAE3UCM9-F1
#
_cell.length_a   1.000
_cell.length_b   1.000
_cell.length_c   1.000
_cell.angle_alpha   90.00
_cell.angle_beta   90.00
_cell.angle_gamma   90.00
#
_symmetry.space_group_name_H-M   'P 1'
#
loop_
_entity.id
_entity.type
_entity.pdbx_description
1 polymer ?
#
loop_
_entity_poly.entity_id
_entity_poly.type
_entity_poly.pdbx_seq_one_letter_code
_entity_poly.pdbx_strand_id
1 'polypeptide(L)'
;MRSYQIVEILAFDKILGKCIGVELQILILKWVASILKKEIVQEGLAIEVDVIKVTYVSTYAALGIYYPNPEDILVDYGKYIEQKGERILRNCSFIEFIDESYSFLAQDLISYDDKGYIRTFPENESQI
;
A
#
# COMPACT_ATOMS: atom_id res chain seq x y z
N MET A 1 10.30 13.15 -11.33
CA MET A 1 9.60 11.87 -11.53
C MET A 1 10.42 10.82 -10.79
N ARG A 2 9.84 10.10 -9.83
CA ARG A 2 10.56 9.07 -9.04
C ARG A 2 10.63 7.77 -9.84
N SER A 3 11.75 7.06 -9.75
CA SER A 3 11.92 5.71 -10.28
C SER A 3 11.74 4.70 -9.15
N TYR A 4 10.93 3.67 -9.39
CA TYR A 4 10.64 2.64 -8.39
C TYR A 4 11.09 1.27 -8.89
N GLN A 5 11.69 0.47 -8.00
CA GLN A 5 11.78 -0.97 -8.20
C GLN A 5 10.43 -1.58 -7.83
N ILE A 6 9.82 -2.31 -8.76
CA ILE A 6 8.53 -2.96 -8.53
C ILE A 6 8.75 -4.22 -7.68
N VAL A 7 7.91 -4.38 -6.66
CA VAL A 7 7.87 -5.57 -5.80
C VAL A 7 6.46 -6.15 -5.84
N GLU A 8 6.37 -7.40 -6.26
CA GLU A 8 5.12 -8.15 -6.36
C GLU A 8 5.02 -9.13 -5.20
N ILE A 9 4.01 -8.95 -4.34
CA ILE A 9 3.78 -9.87 -3.23
C ILE A 9 2.93 -11.05 -3.72
N LEU A 10 3.58 -12.16 -4.04
CA LEU A 10 2.96 -13.36 -4.63
C LEU A 10 1.86 -13.99 -3.75
N ALA A 11 1.91 -13.76 -2.44
CA ALA A 11 0.90 -14.25 -1.51
C ALA A 11 -0.49 -13.62 -1.74
N PHE A 12 -0.60 -12.45 -2.39
CA PHE A 12 -1.89 -11.81 -2.68
C PHE A 12 -2.84 -12.72 -3.45
N ASP A 13 -2.39 -13.29 -4.56
CA ASP A 13 -3.23 -14.13 -5.42
C ASP A 13 -3.73 -15.39 -4.71
N LYS A 14 -2.94 -15.88 -3.73
CA LYS A 14 -3.28 -17.08 -2.95
C LYS A 14 -4.25 -16.79 -1.82
N ILE A 15 -4.13 -15.64 -1.16
CA ILE A 15 -4.94 -15.26 0.01
C ILE A 15 -6.28 -14.69 -0.43
N LEU A 16 -6.26 -13.84 -1.45
CA LEU A 16 -7.44 -13.09 -1.89
C LEU A 16 -8.21 -13.83 -2.99
N GLY A 17 -7.55 -14.73 -3.72
CA GLY A 17 -8.13 -15.34 -4.91
C GLY A 17 -8.34 -14.33 -6.04
N LYS A 18 -8.78 -14.80 -7.20
CA LYS A 18 -8.92 -13.99 -8.42
C LYS A 18 -10.11 -13.01 -8.43
N CYS A 19 -10.96 -13.03 -7.40
CA CYS A 19 -12.26 -12.35 -7.41
C CYS A 19 -12.34 -11.12 -6.50
N ILE A 20 -11.21 -10.64 -5.96
CA ILE A 20 -11.21 -9.46 -5.12
C ILE A 20 -11.16 -8.19 -5.96
N GLY A 21 -12.01 -7.21 -5.60
CA GLY A 21 -12.02 -5.88 -6.21
C GLY A 21 -10.68 -5.16 -6.05
N VAL A 22 -10.32 -4.38 -7.07
CA VAL A 22 -9.05 -3.65 -7.15
C VAL A 22 -8.86 -2.73 -5.94
N GLU A 23 -9.95 -2.17 -5.42
CA GLU A 23 -9.97 -1.29 -4.24
C GLU A 23 -9.47 -2.01 -2.98
N LEU A 24 -9.93 -3.25 -2.75
CA LEU A 24 -9.49 -4.04 -1.60
C LEU A 24 -8.02 -4.47 -1.77
N GLN A 25 -7.58 -4.78 -2.99
CA GLN A 25 -6.17 -5.05 -3.27
C GLN A 25 -5.29 -3.84 -2.92
N ILE A 26 -5.69 -2.64 -3.35
CA ILE A 26 -4.99 -1.39 -3.03
C ILE A 26 -4.98 -1.14 -1.53
N LEU A 27 -6.11 -1.37 -0.83
CA LEU A 27 -6.20 -1.14 0.61
C LEU A 27 -5.25 -2.07 1.39
N ILE A 28 -5.19 -3.34 1.02
CA ILE A 28 -4.25 -4.30 1.62
C ILE A 28 -2.81 -3.90 1.31
N LEU A 29 -2.50 -3.47 0.07
CA LEU A 29 -1.16 -2.97 -0.27
C LEU A 29 -0.79 -1.72 0.55
N LYS A 30 -1.73 -0.79 0.75
CA LYS A 30 -1.53 0.42 1.57
C LYS A 30 -1.25 0.05 3.02
N TRP A 31 -1.98 -0.91 3.57
CA TRP A 31 -1.74 -1.44 4.91
C TRP A 31 -0.36 -2.08 5.05
N VAL A 32 0.00 -2.98 4.13
CA VAL A 32 1.33 -3.62 4.11
C VAL A 32 2.43 -2.58 4.00
N ALA A 33 2.28 -1.58 3.11
CA ALA A 33 3.22 -0.48 2.97
C ALA A 33 3.35 0.35 4.26
N SER A 34 2.26 0.60 5.00
CA SER A 34 2.28 1.31 6.29
C SER A 34 3.15 0.59 7.31
N ILE A 35 2.98 -0.73 7.45
CA ILE A 35 3.80 -1.53 8.36
C ILE A 35 5.26 -1.55 7.91
N LEU A 36 5.51 -1.79 6.62
CA LEU A 36 6.88 -1.79 6.06
C LEU A 36 7.59 -0.47 6.29
N LYS A 37 6.92 0.68 6.11
CA LYS A 37 7.48 2.00 6.38
C LYS A 37 7.96 2.13 7.83
N LYS A 38 7.16 1.63 8.80
CA LYS A 38 7.55 1.64 10.22
C LYS A 38 8.78 0.77 10.45
N GLU A 39 8.83 -0.43 9.87
CA GLU A 39 9.97 -1.35 10.01
C GLU A 39 11.26 -0.82 9.35
N ILE A 40 11.16 -0.24 8.15
CA ILE A 40 12.27 0.39 7.43
C ILE A 40 12.93 1.49 8.26
N VAL A 41 12.11 2.35 8.89
CA VAL A 41 12.59 3.42 9.77
C VAL A 41 13.28 2.84 11.01
N GLN A 42 12.70 1.79 11.62
CA GLN A 42 13.29 1.13 12.79
C GLN A 42 14.63 0.45 12.47
N GLU A 43 14.77 -0.09 11.27
CA GLU A 43 15.98 -0.78 10.81
C GLU A 43 17.03 0.18 10.22
N GLY A 44 16.69 1.46 10.08
CA GLY A 44 17.58 2.48 9.52
C GLY A 44 17.88 2.27 8.04
N LEU A 45 16.97 1.64 7.28
CA LEU A 45 17.17 1.41 5.86
C LEU A 45 16.90 2.70 5.07
N ALA A 46 17.82 3.06 4.17
CA ALA A 46 17.73 4.25 3.33
C ALA A 46 16.84 4.01 2.09
N ILE A 47 15.62 3.54 2.29
CA ILE A 47 14.64 3.29 1.23
C ILE A 47 13.27 3.85 1.61
N GLU A 48 12.44 4.13 0.62
CA GLU A 48 11.01 4.43 0.81
C GLU A 48 10.20 3.33 0.12
N VAL A 49 9.10 2.89 0.73
CA VAL A 49 8.18 1.91 0.14
C VAL A 49 6.81 2.53 -0.02
N ASP A 50 6.27 2.57 -1.24
CA ASP A 50 4.94 3.10 -1.53
C ASP A 50 4.09 2.11 -2.33
N VAL A 51 2.78 2.32 -2.35
CA VAL A 51 1.91 1.66 -3.32
C VAL A 51 1.97 2.44 -4.63
N ILE A 52 2.30 1.76 -5.72
CA ILE A 52 2.45 2.34 -7.04
C ILE A 52 1.46 1.71 -8.02
N LYS A 53 1.09 2.49 -9.03
CA LYS A 53 0.37 2.01 -10.21
C LYS A 53 1.39 1.58 -11.25
N VAL A 54 1.38 0.30 -11.61
CA VAL A 54 2.22 -0.26 -12.66
C VAL A 54 1.41 -0.31 -13.95
N THR A 55 2.02 0.12 -15.07
CA THR A 55 1.40 0.07 -16.40
C THR A 55 2.41 -0.47 -17.39
N TYR A 56 2.27 -1.75 -17.73
CA TYR A 56 3.01 -2.43 -18.81
C TYR A 56 2.00 -3.00 -19.82
N VAL A 57 1.76 -4.31 -19.75
CA VAL A 57 0.76 -5.03 -20.57
C VAL A 57 -0.64 -4.91 -19.94
N SER A 58 -0.69 -4.84 -18.61
CA SER A 58 -1.89 -4.57 -17.82
C SER A 58 -1.63 -3.42 -16.85
N THR A 59 -2.71 -2.90 -16.26
CA THR A 59 -2.65 -1.90 -15.18
C THR A 59 -2.98 -2.58 -13.87
N TYR A 60 -2.08 -2.50 -12.90
CA TYR A 60 -2.27 -3.11 -11.57
C TYR A 60 -1.54 -2.30 -10.49
N ALA A 61 -1.92 -2.55 -9.23
CA ALA A 61 -1.25 -1.97 -8.06
C ALA A 61 -0.15 -2.91 -7.56
N ALA A 62 0.99 -2.35 -7.16
CA ALA A 62 2.12 -3.08 -6.59
C ALA A 62 2.79 -2.26 -5.48
N LEU A 63 3.74 -2.86 -4.77
CA LEU A 63 4.67 -2.09 -3.96
C LEU A 63 5.81 -1.57 -4.85
N GLY A 64 6.26 -0.36 -4.55
CA GLY A 64 7.42 0.27 -5.17
C GLY A 64 8.45 0.61 -4.11
N ILE A 65 9.71 0.24 -4.34
CA ILE A 65 10.85 0.71 -3.56
C ILE A 65 11.47 1.91 -4.27
N TYR A 66 11.53 3.04 -3.59
CA TYR A 66 12.28 4.21 -4.01
C TYR A 66 13.60 4.30 -3.22
N TYR A 67 14.67 4.60 -3.95
CA TYR A 67 16.01 4.75 -3.42
C TYR A 67 16.36 6.25 -3.43
N PRO A 68 16.35 6.93 -2.28
CA PRO A 68 16.71 8.34 -2.20
C PRO A 68 18.13 8.62 -2.69
N ASN A 69 19.08 7.70 -2.40
CA ASN A 69 20.43 7.77 -2.93
C ASN A 69 20.61 6.73 -4.06
N PRO A 70 21.06 7.13 -5.26
CA PRO A 70 21.24 6.21 -6.38
C PRO A 70 22.27 5.09 -6.12
N GLU A 71 23.23 5.32 -5.23
CA GLU A 71 24.27 4.32 -4.90
C GLU A 71 23.68 3.11 -4.16
N ASP A 72 22.57 3.29 -3.44
CA ASP A 72 21.90 2.24 -2.69
C ASP A 72 21.14 1.25 -3.61
N ILE A 73 20.96 1.56 -4.90
CA ILE A 73 20.31 0.67 -5.89
C ILE A 73 21.10 -0.65 -6.05
N LEU A 74 22.40 -0.64 -5.77
CA LEU A 74 23.23 -1.85 -5.79
C LEU A 74 22.87 -2.83 -4.67
N VAL A 75 22.16 -2.37 -3.64
CA VAL A 75 21.61 -3.20 -2.58
C VAL A 75 20.18 -3.60 -2.97
N ASP A 76 20.02 -4.86 -3.39
CA ASP A 76 18.72 -5.41 -3.79
C ASP A 76 17.83 -5.65 -2.56
N TYR A 77 17.03 -4.63 -2.21
CA TYR A 77 16.00 -4.73 -1.18
C TYR A 77 14.69 -5.34 -1.70
N GLY A 78 14.57 -5.63 -3.00
CA GLY A 78 13.33 -6.16 -3.60
C GLY A 78 12.86 -7.44 -2.92
N LYS A 79 13.75 -8.42 -2.86
CA LYS A 79 13.47 -9.71 -2.21
C LYS A 79 13.25 -9.57 -0.70
N TYR A 80 13.93 -8.63 -0.07
CA TYR A 80 13.78 -8.36 1.36
C TYR A 80 12.37 -7.83 1.67
N ILE A 81 11.93 -6.82 0.92
CA ILE A 81 10.60 -6.23 1.06
C ILE A 81 9.51 -7.22 0.68
N GLU A 82 9.71 -8.04 -0.36
CA GLU A 82 8.79 -9.12 -0.73
C GLU A 82 8.57 -10.08 0.44
N GLN A 83 9.65 -10.60 1.03
CA GLN A 83 9.58 -11.55 2.15
C GLN A 83 8.91 -10.94 3.38
N LYS A 84 9.18 -9.67 3.68
CA LYS A 84 8.50 -8.97 4.77
C LYS A 84 7.02 -8.74 4.49
N GLY A 85 6.67 -8.34 3.27
CA GLY A 85 5.28 -8.22 2.82
C GLY A 85 4.52 -9.53 2.96
N GLU A 86 5.12 -10.65 2.55
CA GLU A 86 4.53 -11.97 2.76
C GLU A 86 4.34 -12.32 4.24
N ARG A 87 5.33 -12.01 5.08
CA ARG A 87 5.25 -12.24 6.53
C ARG A 87 4.10 -11.46 7.16
N ILE A 88 3.93 -10.18 6.78
CA ILE A 88 2.84 -9.33 7.27
C ILE A 88 1.50 -9.97 6.92
N LEU A 89 1.29 -10.34 5.66
CA LEU A 89 0.03 -10.95 5.21
C LEU A 89 -0.32 -12.26 5.92
N ARG A 90 0.69 -13.05 6.31
CA ARG A 90 0.47 -14.36 6.95
C ARG A 90 0.30 -14.27 8.46
N ASN A 91 0.96 -13.31 9.10
CA ASN A 91 1.09 -13.29 10.56
C ASN A 91 0.33 -12.16 11.24
N CYS A 92 0.03 -11.07 10.53
CA CYS A 92 -0.79 -10.00 11.09
C CYS A 92 -2.26 -10.40 11.06
N SER A 93 -2.98 -9.94 12.09
CA SER A 93 -4.40 -10.22 12.27
C SER A 93 -5.25 -9.37 11.34
N PHE A 94 -6.44 -9.89 11.02
CA PHE A 94 -7.44 -9.11 10.29
C PHE A 94 -7.87 -7.83 11.04
N ILE A 95 -7.80 -7.84 12.37
CA ILE A 95 -8.10 -6.67 13.21
C ILE A 95 -7.09 -5.55 12.95
N GLU A 96 -5.79 -5.86 12.93
CA GLU A 96 -4.74 -4.87 12.61
C GLU A 96 -4.91 -4.27 11.22
N PHE A 97 -5.36 -5.08 10.25
CA PHE A 97 -5.71 -4.58 8.93
C PHE A 97 -6.86 -3.57 8.98
N ILE A 98 -7.94 -3.88 9.72
CA ILE A 98 -9.10 -2.99 9.84
C ILE A 98 -8.72 -1.68 10.54
N ASP A 99 -7.99 -1.75 11.65
CA ASP A 99 -7.60 -0.58 12.44
C ASP A 99 -6.74 0.40 11.62
N GLU A 100 -5.75 -0.12 10.89
CA GLU A 100 -4.94 0.71 9.98
C GLU A 100 -5.75 1.21 8.78
N SER A 101 -6.68 0.40 8.26
CA SER A 101 -7.54 0.81 7.14
C SER A 101 -8.44 1.99 7.46
N TYR A 102 -8.96 2.08 8.69
CA TYR A 102 -9.71 3.25 9.14
C TYR A 102 -8.87 4.53 9.07
N SER A 103 -7.57 4.45 9.34
CA SER A 103 -6.68 5.60 9.26
C SER A 103 -6.53 6.12 7.82
N PHE A 104 -6.45 5.23 6.82
CA PHE A 104 -6.37 5.61 5.41
C PHE A 104 -7.70 6.17 4.91
N LEU A 105 -8.81 5.51 5.23
CA LEU A 105 -10.13 5.93 4.80
C LEU A 105 -10.55 7.23 5.47
N ALA A 106 -10.20 7.46 6.74
CA ALA A 106 -10.45 8.72 7.43
C ALA A 106 -9.65 9.88 6.80
N GLN A 107 -8.42 9.65 6.35
CA GLN A 107 -7.64 10.66 5.63
C GLN A 107 -8.25 11.00 4.26
N ASP A 108 -8.76 10.00 3.54
CA ASP A 108 -9.44 10.19 2.25
C ASP A 108 -10.86 10.80 2.42
N LEU A 109 -11.52 10.60 3.56
CA LEU A 109 -12.81 11.17 3.95
C LEU A 109 -12.71 12.62 4.44
N ILE A 110 -11.53 13.05 4.87
CA ILE A 110 -11.29 14.40 5.38
C ILE A 110 -10.44 15.16 4.36
N SER A 111 -11.02 15.43 3.18
CA SER A 111 -10.57 16.57 2.39
C SER A 111 -11.29 17.81 2.94
N TYR A 112 -10.59 18.62 3.73
CA TYR A 112 -11.07 19.95 4.07
C TYR A 112 -11.14 20.78 2.78
N ASP A 113 -12.27 21.44 2.52
CA ASP A 113 -12.24 22.60 1.64
C ASP A 113 -11.53 23.75 2.36
N ASP A 114 -11.14 24.81 1.64
CA ASP A 114 -10.50 26.01 2.22
C ASP A 114 -11.35 26.73 3.30
N LYS A 115 -12.53 26.19 3.63
CA LYS A 115 -13.48 26.70 4.63
C LYS A 115 -13.65 25.78 5.84
N GLY A 116 -12.95 24.64 5.90
CA GLY A 116 -12.91 23.79 7.10
C GLY A 116 -14.12 22.87 7.31
N TYR A 117 -14.91 22.58 6.27
CA TYR A 117 -16.04 21.65 6.40
C TYR A 117 -15.67 20.21 6.02
N ILE A 118 -16.20 19.24 6.78
CA ILE A 118 -16.08 17.80 6.51
C ILE A 118 -16.98 17.45 5.32
N ARG A 119 -16.41 16.99 4.20
CA ARG A 119 -17.19 16.29 3.17
C ARG A 119 -17.32 14.82 3.55
N THR A 120 -18.36 14.46 4.27
CA THR A 120 -18.82 13.05 4.27
C THR A 120 -19.34 12.75 2.87
N PHE A 121 -18.87 11.68 2.22
CA PHE A 121 -19.49 11.21 0.97
C PHE A 121 -20.99 11.02 1.23
N PRO A 122 -21.88 11.47 0.32
CA PRO A 122 -23.30 11.24 0.49
C PRO A 122 -23.54 9.74 0.54
N GLU A 123 -24.19 9.27 1.61
CA GLU A 123 -24.79 7.95 1.65
C GLU A 123 -25.63 7.78 0.38
N ASN A 124 -25.38 6.70 -0.35
CA ASN A 124 -26.27 6.09 -1.34
C ASN A 124 -27.50 6.93 -1.71
N GLU A 125 -27.41 7.75 -2.75
CA GLU A 125 -28.59 8.00 -3.58
C GLU A 125 -28.82 6.75 -4.45
N SER A 126 -29.31 5.70 -3.79
CA SER A 126 -30.11 4.67 -4.44
C SER A 126 -31.42 5.30 -4.88
N GLN A 127 -31.48 5.90 -6.06
CA GLN A 127 -32.75 6.22 -6.72
C GLN A 127 -32.65 6.01 -8.25
N ILE A 128 -33.18 4.85 -8.67
CA ILE A 128 -33.97 4.54 -9.89
C ILE A 128 -33.45 5.07 -11.24
#